data_AF-A0A2T0SM28-F1
#
_entry.id   AF-A0A2T0SM28-F1
#
_cell.length_a   1.000
_cell.length_b   1.000
_cell.length_c   1.000
_cell.angle_alpha   90.00
_cell.angle_beta   90.00
_cell.angle_gamma   90.00
#
_symmetry.space_group_name_H-M   'P 1'
#
loop_
_entity.id
_entity.type
_entity.pdbx_description
1 polymer ?
#
loop_
_entity_poly.entity_id
_entity_poly.type
_entity_poly.pdbx_seq_one_letter_code
_entity_poly.pdbx_strand_id
1 'polypeptide(L)' 'MNPTSDASEEQIKKNVEDRIREAILAIEPDAQVTVSVDMKTGKVVVDGADTDLVNRAIDSIPSSDSSDDSLN' A
#
# COMPACT_ATOMS: atom_id res chain seq x y z
N MET A 1 -2.37 -18.70 25.18
CA MET A 1 -2.08 -17.40 24.54
C MET A 1 -1.50 -17.72 23.18
N ASN A 2 -2.18 -17.37 22.08
CA ASN A 2 -1.63 -17.54 20.73
C ASN A 2 -0.85 -16.27 20.38
N PRO A 3 0.49 -16.31 20.29
CA PRO A 3 1.29 -15.14 19.91
C PRO A 3 1.29 -14.87 18.39
N THR A 4 0.48 -15.57 17.60
CA THR A 4 0.55 -15.57 16.13
C THR A 4 -0.23 -14.44 15.45
N SER A 5 -1.16 -13.77 16.14
CA SER A 5 -2.01 -12.75 15.52
C SER A 5 -1.28 -11.41 15.31
N ASP A 6 -0.55 -10.94 16.32
CA ASP A 6 0.09 -9.61 16.30
C ASP A 6 1.21 -9.49 15.24
N ALA A 7 2.02 -10.56 15.10
CA ALA A 7 3.11 -10.59 14.13
C ALA A 7 2.61 -10.51 12.68
N SER A 8 1.41 -11.04 12.42
CA SER A 8 0.80 -11.04 11.09
C SER A 8 0.28 -9.64 10.72
N GLU A 9 -0.33 -8.94 11.68
CA GLU A 9 -0.85 -7.59 11.49
C GLU A 9 0.27 -6.58 11.19
N GLU A 10 1.39 -6.66 11.90
CA GLU A 10 2.53 -5.77 11.67
C GLU A 10 3.20 -6.03 10.30
N GLN A 11 3.25 -7.29 9.87
CA GLN A 11 3.74 -7.67 8.55
C GLN A 11 2.81 -7.19 7.43
N ILE A 12 1.48 -7.33 7.60
CA ILE A 12 0.50 -6.82 6.64
C ILE A 12 0.63 -5.30 6.54
N LYS A 13 0.71 -4.61 7.67
CA LYS A 13 0.90 -3.16 7.73
C LYS A 13 2.12 -2.72 6.93
N LYS A 14 3.30 -3.28 7.24
CA LYS A 14 4.55 -2.94 6.55
C LYS A 14 4.46 -3.21 5.04
N ASN A 15 3.89 -4.35 4.65
CA ASN A 15 3.78 -4.70 3.24
C ASN A 15 2.87 -3.72 2.47
N VAL A 16 1.79 -3.25 3.08
CA VAL A 16 0.93 -2.21 2.48
C VAL A 16 1.67 -0.87 2.40
N GLU A 17 2.37 -0.48 3.47
CA GLU A 17 3.16 0.77 3.51
C GLU A 17 4.26 0.78 2.43
N ASP A 18 5.02 -0.31 2.32
CA ASP A 18 6.08 -0.46 1.31
C ASP A 18 5.51 -0.41 -0.10
N ARG A 19 4.43 -1.16 -0.41
CA ARG A 19 3.84 -1.16 -1.76
C ARG A 19 3.37 0.22 -2.21
N ILE A 20 2.75 0.98 -1.31
CA ILE A 20 2.28 2.33 -1.61
C ILE A 20 3.47 3.28 -1.80
N ARG A 21 4.47 3.18 -0.93
CA ARG A 21 5.70 3.96 -1.04
C ARG A 21 6.42 3.68 -2.36
N GLU A 22 6.60 2.41 -2.71
CA GLU A 22 7.22 1.99 -3.97
C GLU A 22 6.45 2.52 -5.18
N ALA A 23 5.13 2.46 -5.18
CA ALA A 23 4.31 3.00 -6.26
C ALA A 23 4.47 4.52 -6.42
N ILE A 24 4.57 5.27 -5.31
CA ILE A 24 4.82 6.72 -5.35
C ILE A 24 6.23 6.99 -5.89
N LEU A 25 7.24 6.29 -5.38
CA LEU A 25 8.63 6.44 -5.82
C LEU A 25 8.85 6.02 -7.28
N ALA A 26 8.03 5.11 -7.80
CA ALA A 26 8.06 4.73 -9.21
C ALA A 26 7.62 5.88 -10.13
N ILE A 27 6.73 6.76 -9.65
CA ILE A 27 6.28 7.95 -10.39
C ILE A 27 7.21 9.13 -10.11
N GLU A 28 7.58 9.35 -8.85
CA GLU A 28 8.45 10.43 -8.42
C GLU A 28 9.53 9.90 -7.46
N PRO A 29 10.73 9.54 -7.97
CA PRO A 29 11.77 8.88 -7.18
C PRO A 29 12.42 9.78 -6.12
N ASP A 30 12.32 11.10 -6.29
CA ASP A 30 12.80 12.10 -5.34
C ASP A 30 11.73 12.50 -4.29
N ALA A 31 10.54 11.89 -4.34
CA ALA A 31 9.46 12.20 -3.40
C ALA A 31 9.81 11.76 -1.97
N GLN A 32 9.75 12.70 -1.03
CA GLN A 32 9.92 12.41 0.39
C GLN A 32 8.57 12.12 1.03
N VAL A 33 8.10 10.88 0.90
CA VAL A 33 6.81 10.44 1.43
C VAL A 33 6.93 9.59 2.69
N THR A 34 5.99 9.80 3.61
CA THR A 34 5.75 8.94 4.77
C THR A 34 4.41 8.26 4.61
N VAL A 35 4.39 6.93 4.60
CA VAL A 35 3.15 6.13 4.54
C VAL A 35 2.90 5.54 5.92
N SER A 36 1.66 5.63 6.40
CA SER A 36 1.23 5.05 7.66
C SER A 36 -0.14 4.42 7.50
N VAL A 37 -0.27 3.15 7.89
CA VAL A 37 -1.56 2.45 7.82
C VAL A 37 -2.13 2.23 9.21
N ASP A 38 -3.38 2.66 9.37
CA ASP A 38 -4.20 2.41 10.55
C ASP A 38 -4.98 1.09 10.35
N MET A 39 -4.48 0.00 10.94
CA MET A 39 -5.09 -1.34 10.85
C MET A 39 -6.48 -1.42 11.50
N LYS A 40 -6.82 -0.50 12.43
CA LYS A 40 -8.13 -0.49 13.11
C LYS A 40 -9.25 0.01 12.21
N THR A 41 -8.95 1.00 11.38
CA THR A 41 -9.92 1.65 10.49
C THR A 41 -9.71 1.29 9.02
N GLY A 42 -8.60 0.62 8.69
CA GLY A 42 -8.20 0.34 7.31
C GLY A 42 -7.76 1.58 6.53
N LYS A 43 -7.52 2.71 7.22
CA LYS A 43 -7.13 3.96 6.56
C LYS A 43 -5.63 4.01 6.32
N VAL A 44 -5.26 4.45 5.12
CA VAL A 44 -3.87 4.79 4.79
C VAL A 44 -3.72 6.31 4.82
N VAL A 45 -2.69 6.78 5.51
CA VAL A 45 -2.26 8.17 5.53
C VAL A 45 -0.94 8.26 4.78
N VAL A 46 -0.88 9.15 3.80
CA VAL A 46 0.34 9.47 3.06
C VAL A 46 0.63 10.94 3.28
N ASP A 47 1.81 11.24 3.80
CA ASP A 47 2.30 12.60 4.04
C ASP A 47 3.50 12.88 3.13
N GLY A 48 3.64 14.13 2.65
CA GLY A 48 4.76 14.54 1.78
C GLY A 48 4.56 14.32 0.28
N ALA A 49 3.38 13.87 -0.17
CA ALA A 49 3.02 13.80 -1.59
C ALA A 49 1.67 14.46 -1.87
N ASP A 50 1.54 15.04 -3.06
CA ASP A 50 0.28 15.57 -3.57
C ASP A 50 -0.78 14.47 -3.71
N THR A 51 -2.04 14.84 -3.46
CA THR A 51 -3.17 13.90 -3.55
C THR A 51 -3.27 13.26 -4.95
N ASP A 52 -2.98 14.01 -6.01
CA ASP A 52 -2.94 13.48 -7.38
C ASP A 52 -1.84 12.43 -7.60
N LEU A 53 -0.64 12.66 -7.03
CA LEU A 53 0.47 11.71 -7.10
C LEU A 53 0.11 10.41 -6.37
N VAL A 54 -0.47 10.54 -5.18
CA VAL A 54 -0.93 9.39 -4.38
C VAL A 54 -2.03 8.62 -5.12
N ASN A 55 -3.02 9.29 -5.71
CA ASN A 55 -4.06 8.62 -6.48
C ASN A 55 -3.50 7.85 -7.69
N ARG A 56 -2.56 8.44 -8.43
CA ARG A 56 -1.90 7.76 -9.56
C ARG A 56 -1.06 6.57 -9.10
N ALA A 57 -0.35 6.71 -7.98
CA ALA A 57 0.42 5.63 -7.40
C ALA A 57 -0.50 4.46 -7.02
N ILE A 58 -1.60 4.73 -6.31
CA ILE A 58 -2.58 3.71 -5.90
C ILE A 58 -3.21 3.04 -7.13
N ASP A 59 -3.58 3.80 -8.16
CA ASP A 59 -4.14 3.25 -9.41
C ASP A 59 -3.15 2.33 -10.14
N SER A 60 -1.85 2.64 -10.04
CA SER A 60 -0.77 1.81 -10.60
C SER A 60 -0.47 0.55 -9.78
N ILE A 61 -0.95 0.44 -8.54
CA ILE A 61 -0.78 -0.79 -7.77
C ILE A 61 -1.72 -1.83 -8.36
N PRO A 62 -1.20 -2.90 -9.01
CA PRO A 62 -2.07 -3.93 -9.53
C PRO A 62 -2.85 -4.52 -8.35
N SER A 63 -4.17 -4.33 -8.41
CA SER A 63 -5.09 -5.14 -7.62
C SER A 63 -4.79 -6.57 -8.03
N SER A 64 -4.31 -7.40 -7.12
CA SER A 64 -4.17 -8.84 -7.38
C SER A 64 -5.56 -9.47 -7.43
N ASP A 65 -6.37 -9.04 -8.39
CA ASP A 65 -7.67 -9.59 -8.77
C ASP A 65 -7.73 -9.60 -10.30
N SER A 66 -6.85 -10.41 -10.88
CA SER A 66 -7.07 -11.01 -12.20
C SER A 66 -6.45 -12.39 -12.19
N SER A 67 -6.93 -13.22 -11.26
CA SER A 67 -7.09 -14.65 -11.51
C SER A 67 -8.45 -14.84 -12.18
N ASP A 68 -8.62 -14.29 -13.40
CA ASP A 68 -9.76 -14.61 -14.27
C ASP A 68 -9.36 -14.30 -15.73
N ASP A 69 -8.40 -15.06 -16.25
CA ASP A 69 -8.37 -15.42 -17.66
C ASP A 69 -8.57 -16.94 -17.72
N SER A 70 -9.73 -17.36 -17.24
CA SER A 70 -10.28 -18.67 -17.55
C SER A 70 -11.36 -18.48 -18.62
N LEU A 71 -11.03 -18.88 -19.85
CA LEU A 71 -11.90 -19.18 -20.99
C LEU A 71 -12.42 -17.99 -21.83
N ASN A 72 -11.74 -17.73 -22.95
CA ASN A 72 -12.40 -17.72 -24.27
C ASN A 72 -11.44 -18.05 -25.43
#